data_AF-A0A259IA01-F1
#
_entry.id   AF-A0A259IA01-F1
#
_cell.length_a   1.000
_cell.length_b   1.000
_cell.length_c   1.000
_cell.angle_alpha   90.00
_cell.angle_beta   90.00
_cell.angle_gamma   90.00
#
_symmetry.space_group_name_H-M   'P 1'
#
loop_
_entity.id
_entity.type
_entity.pdbx_description
1 polymer ?
#
loop_
_entity_poly.entity_id
_entity_poly.type
_entity_poly.pdbx_seq_one_letter_code
_entity_poly.pdbx_strand_id
1 'polypeptide(L)'
;MNDIRINAAFDSGNIEVLSVAGASASLSIRKDRDSDFFQWFHFRVDGAAGRELELKITGLAKSAYPGGWPGYRAAFSEDREFWGRTDTTYDPREADGTLTIRHTPQAGTCWFAYFAPYSMERHHDLVAQVAAQPGVTYRCLGTSIE
;
A
#
# COMPACT_ATOMS: atom_id res chain seq x y z
N MET A 1 25.39 6.84 2.57
CA MET A 1 24.03 7.34 2.29
C MET A 1 23.13 6.93 3.44
N ASN A 2 22.14 7.75 3.80
CA ASN A 2 21.24 7.45 4.91
C ASN A 2 20.18 6.41 4.50
N ASP A 3 19.67 5.67 5.48
CA ASP A 3 18.56 4.75 5.30
C ASP A 3 17.27 5.49 4.94
N ILE A 4 16.44 4.86 4.10
CA ILE A 4 15.05 5.29 3.88
C ILE A 4 14.22 5.12 5.15
N ARG A 5 13.09 5.81 5.25
CA ARG A 5 12.10 5.58 6.31
C ARG A 5 10.79 5.08 5.73
N ILE A 6 10.17 4.12 6.39
CA ILE A 6 8.91 3.51 5.96
C ILE A 6 7.86 3.72 7.04
N ASN A 7 6.69 4.21 6.65
CA ASN A 7 5.59 4.49 7.56
C ASN A 7 4.25 4.00 6.97
N ALA A 8 3.38 3.48 7.83
CA ALA A 8 2.01 3.09 7.51
C ALA A 8 0.99 3.52 8.58
N ALA A 9 1.35 4.45 9.47
CA ALA A 9 0.45 4.99 10.49
C ALA A 9 -0.44 6.10 9.91
N PHE A 10 -1.36 5.73 9.01
CA PHE A 10 -2.35 6.59 8.37
C PHE A 10 -3.53 5.75 7.84
N ASP A 11 -4.59 6.41 7.35
CA ASP A 11 -5.77 5.75 6.79
C ASP A 11 -5.41 4.68 5.74
N SER A 12 -5.98 3.49 5.88
CA SER A 12 -5.70 2.26 5.12
C SER A 12 -4.24 1.75 5.18
N GLY A 13 -3.34 2.40 5.93
CA GLY A 13 -1.93 2.05 5.96
C GLY A 13 -1.69 0.64 6.53
N ASN A 14 -0.98 -0.21 5.78
CA ASN A 14 -0.60 -1.56 6.20
C ASN A 14 0.79 -1.95 5.69
N ILE A 15 1.74 -2.09 6.61
CA ILE A 15 3.05 -2.74 6.42
C ILE A 15 3.72 -2.99 7.78
N GLU A 16 4.59 -3.97 7.86
CA GLU A 16 5.59 -4.15 8.91
C GLU A 16 6.98 -4.04 8.32
N VAL A 17 7.87 -3.32 9.01
CA VAL A 17 9.25 -3.14 8.59
C VAL A 17 10.11 -4.15 9.34
N LEU A 18 10.69 -5.11 8.62
CA LEU A 18 11.57 -6.13 9.19
C LEU A 18 13.02 -5.63 9.24
N SER A 19 13.47 -4.97 8.16
CA SER A 19 14.80 -4.36 8.09
C SER A 19 14.86 -3.28 7.01
N VAL A 20 15.78 -2.34 7.18
CA VAL A 20 16.15 -1.33 6.18
C VAL A 20 17.67 -1.27 6.08
N ALA A 21 18.18 -1.18 4.85
CA ALA A 21 19.59 -0.94 4.57
C ALA A 21 19.72 -0.06 3.33
N GLY A 22 20.10 1.20 3.51
CA GLY A 22 20.19 2.17 2.42
C GLY A 22 18.83 2.43 1.78
N ALA A 23 18.67 1.99 0.53
CA ALA A 23 17.43 2.12 -0.26
C ALA A 23 16.65 0.80 -0.39
N SER A 24 17.10 -0.24 0.32
CA SER A 24 16.47 -1.56 0.32
C SER A 24 15.76 -1.82 1.65
N ALA A 25 14.65 -2.55 1.60
CA ALA A 25 13.92 -2.95 2.80
C ALA A 25 13.30 -4.34 2.67
N SER A 26 13.26 -5.07 3.78
CA SER A 26 12.45 -6.29 3.94
C SER A 26 11.21 -5.98 4.77
N LEU A 27 10.06 -6.44 4.30
CA LEU A 27 8.74 -6.06 4.78
C LEU A 27 7.84 -7.29 4.94
N SER A 28 6.85 -7.20 5.82
CA SER A 28 5.73 -8.15 5.94
C SER A 28 4.39 -7.41 5.92
N ILE A 29 3.33 -8.10 5.50
CA ILE A 29 1.97 -7.56 5.53
C ILE A 29 1.32 -7.96 6.86
N ARG A 30 0.70 -7.01 7.56
CA ARG A 30 -0.05 -7.33 8.79
C ARG A 30 -1.35 -8.04 8.44
N LYS A 31 -1.74 -8.95 9.32
CA LYS A 31 -3.07 -9.54 9.30
C LYS A 31 -4.16 -8.50 9.51
N ASP A 32 -5.30 -8.75 8.87
CA ASP A 32 -6.52 -7.99 9.12
C ASP A 32 -6.91 -8.12 10.59
N ARG A 33 -7.57 -7.09 11.12
CA ARG A 33 -7.99 -7.08 12.51
C ARG A 33 -8.90 -8.28 12.79
N ASP A 34 -8.58 -9.02 13.85
CA ASP A 34 -9.35 -10.18 14.33
C ASP A 34 -9.56 -11.26 13.25
N SER A 35 -8.57 -11.43 12.36
CA SER A 35 -8.63 -12.33 11.20
C SER A 35 -7.26 -12.94 10.89
N ASP A 36 -7.26 -14.12 10.25
CA ASP A 36 -6.03 -14.74 9.71
C ASP A 36 -5.68 -14.26 8.30
N PHE A 37 -6.58 -13.52 7.63
CA PHE A 37 -6.37 -13.03 6.28
C PHE A 37 -5.39 -11.85 6.24
N PHE A 38 -4.60 -11.82 5.17
CA PHE A 38 -3.82 -10.66 4.77
C PHE A 38 -3.60 -10.68 3.26
N GLN A 39 -3.56 -9.49 2.66
CA GLN A 39 -3.22 -9.28 1.24
C GLN A 39 -2.93 -7.80 0.98
N TRP A 40 -3.73 -6.92 1.58
CA TRP A 40 -3.62 -5.48 1.40
C TRP A 40 -2.35 -4.93 2.05
N PHE A 41 -1.58 -4.16 1.29
CA PHE A 41 -0.51 -3.32 1.82
C PHE A 41 -0.69 -1.88 1.33
N HIS A 42 -0.27 -0.92 2.16
CA HIS A 42 -0.21 0.50 1.81
C HIS A 42 0.76 1.20 2.75
N PHE A 43 1.84 1.77 2.22
CA PHE A 43 2.87 2.43 3.01
C PHE A 43 3.54 3.56 2.24
N ARG A 44 4.19 4.47 2.97
CA ARG A 44 4.98 5.58 2.45
C ARG A 44 6.46 5.31 2.70
N VAL A 45 7.29 5.62 1.72
CA VAL A 45 8.75 5.63 1.81
C VAL A 45 9.25 7.08 1.72
N ASP A 46 10.04 7.50 2.70
CA ASP A 46 10.68 8.82 2.77
C ASP A 46 12.19 8.71 2.52
N GLY A 47 12.79 9.78 1.97
CA GLY A 47 14.21 9.82 1.64
C GLY A 47 14.57 9.07 0.36
N ALA A 48 13.61 8.96 -0.57
CA ALA A 48 13.69 8.11 -1.76
C ALA A 48 14.14 8.82 -3.06
N ALA A 49 14.14 10.15 -3.10
CA ALA A 49 14.39 10.93 -4.32
C ALA A 49 15.66 10.48 -5.06
N GLY A 50 15.50 10.08 -6.32
CA GLY A 50 16.58 9.68 -7.23
C GLY A 50 17.29 8.38 -6.85
N ARG A 51 16.76 7.62 -5.90
CA ARG A 51 17.35 6.35 -5.43
C ARG A 51 16.51 5.19 -5.94
N GLU A 52 17.15 4.19 -6.54
CA GLU A 52 16.47 2.94 -6.85
C GLU A 52 16.12 2.23 -5.54
N LEU A 53 14.82 2.11 -5.28
CA LEU A 53 14.29 1.37 -4.15
C LEU A 53 14.20 -0.12 -4.51
N GLU A 54 14.61 -0.98 -3.59
CA GLU A 54 14.33 -2.41 -3.65
C GLU A 54 13.55 -2.83 -2.40
N LEU A 55 12.23 -2.99 -2.56
CA LEU A 55 11.32 -3.28 -1.46
C LEU A 55 10.84 -4.72 -1.58
N LYS A 56 11.20 -5.56 -0.61
CA LYS A 56 10.86 -6.98 -0.60
C LYS A 56 9.78 -7.26 0.43
N ILE A 57 8.60 -7.66 -0.01
CA ILE A 57 7.50 -8.10 0.86
C ILE A 57 7.52 -9.63 0.89
N THR A 58 7.82 -10.22 2.05
CA THR A 58 8.05 -11.67 2.21
C THR A 58 6.85 -12.38 2.86
N GLY A 59 6.90 -13.72 2.90
CA GLY A 59 5.86 -14.54 3.55
C GLY A 59 4.53 -14.61 2.78
N LEU A 60 4.52 -14.18 1.52
CA LEU A 60 3.30 -14.02 0.72
C LEU A 60 2.69 -15.34 0.22
N ALA A 61 3.41 -16.45 0.30
CA ALA A 61 2.82 -17.77 0.07
C ALA A 61 1.70 -18.11 1.07
N LYS A 62 1.68 -17.42 2.22
CA LYS A 62 0.68 -17.58 3.29
C LYS A 62 -0.46 -16.56 3.19
N SER A 63 -0.43 -15.66 2.21
CA SER A 63 -1.47 -14.64 2.05
C SER A 63 -2.81 -15.28 1.68
N ALA A 64 -3.90 -14.52 1.77
CA ALA A 64 -5.24 -15.04 1.46
C ALA A 64 -5.34 -15.59 0.03
N TYR A 65 -4.63 -14.96 -0.91
CA TYR A 65 -4.63 -15.32 -2.34
C TYR A 65 -3.20 -15.31 -2.89
N PRO A 66 -2.39 -16.36 -2.64
CA PRO A 66 -1.00 -16.39 -3.09
C PRO A 66 -0.90 -16.49 -4.62
N GLY A 67 -1.90 -17.06 -5.28
CA GLY A 67 -2.03 -17.06 -6.74
C GLY A 67 -2.24 -15.68 -7.36
N GLY A 68 -2.48 -14.64 -6.56
CA GLY A 68 -2.59 -13.26 -7.03
C GLY A 68 -1.25 -12.55 -7.25
N TRP A 69 -0.13 -13.11 -6.79
CA TRP A 69 1.19 -12.47 -6.89
C TRP A 69 1.94 -12.70 -8.22
N PRO A 70 1.85 -13.87 -8.88
CA PRO A 70 2.43 -14.04 -10.21
C PRO A 70 1.86 -13.04 -11.22
N GLY A 71 2.74 -12.24 -11.85
CA GLY A 71 2.35 -11.21 -12.84
C GLY A 71 1.74 -9.93 -12.25
N TYR A 72 1.59 -9.84 -10.93
CA TYR A 72 1.09 -8.64 -10.26
C TYR A 72 2.14 -7.52 -10.24
N ARG A 73 1.67 -6.27 -10.33
CA ARG A 73 2.49 -5.05 -10.23
C ARG A 73 1.95 -4.10 -9.18
N ALA A 74 2.80 -3.72 -8.22
CA ALA A 74 2.42 -2.81 -7.15
C ALA A 74 2.05 -1.42 -7.69
N ALA A 75 1.07 -0.78 -7.06
CA ALA A 75 0.73 0.59 -7.38
C ALA A 75 1.70 1.52 -6.64
N PHE A 76 2.09 2.63 -7.28
CA PHE A 76 2.85 3.70 -6.62
C PHE A 76 2.25 5.06 -6.90
N SER A 77 2.55 6.02 -6.03
CA SER A 77 2.18 7.42 -6.23
C SER A 77 3.15 8.36 -5.50
N GLU A 78 3.49 9.48 -6.12
CA GLU A 78 4.31 10.53 -5.50
C GLU A 78 3.47 11.69 -4.95
N ASP A 79 2.18 11.77 -5.35
CA ASP A 79 1.25 12.86 -5.03
C ASP A 79 -0.06 12.39 -4.35
N ARG A 80 -0.28 11.08 -4.26
CA ARG A 80 -1.51 10.39 -3.83
C ARG A 80 -2.73 10.58 -4.74
N GLU A 81 -2.57 11.22 -5.90
CA GLU A 81 -3.63 11.44 -6.89
C GLU A 81 -3.44 10.53 -8.10
N PHE A 82 -2.27 10.57 -8.73
CA PHE A 82 -1.92 9.68 -9.83
C PHE A 82 -1.29 8.40 -9.30
N TRP A 83 -1.82 7.26 -9.73
CA TRP A 83 -1.33 5.93 -9.34
C TRP A 83 -0.82 5.16 -10.55
N GLY A 84 0.50 4.99 -10.62
CA GLY A 84 1.18 4.19 -11.64
C GLY A 84 1.37 2.73 -11.22
N ARG A 85 2.10 1.97 -12.03
CA ARG A 85 2.52 0.59 -11.72
C ARG A 85 4.03 0.50 -11.72
N THR A 86 4.60 -0.15 -10.72
CA THR A 86 6.04 -0.36 -10.58
C THR A 86 6.50 -1.61 -11.31
N ASP A 87 7.81 -1.75 -11.49
CA ASP A 87 8.37 -3.04 -11.86
C ASP A 87 8.37 -3.94 -10.62
N THR A 88 7.67 -5.07 -10.75
CA THR A 88 7.43 -5.98 -9.64
C THR A 88 7.60 -7.41 -10.13
N THR A 89 8.27 -8.22 -9.33
CA THR A 89 8.41 -9.67 -9.58
C THR A 89 8.04 -10.45 -8.32
N TYR A 90 7.50 -11.65 -8.50
CA TYR A 90 7.21 -12.57 -7.41
C TYR A 90 8.07 -13.82 -7.55
N ASP A 91 8.78 -14.19 -6.48
CA ASP A 91 9.50 -15.46 -6.37
C ASP A 91 8.87 -16.31 -5.25
N PRO A 92 8.18 -17.43 -5.57
CA PRO A 92 7.57 -18.31 -4.57
C PRO A 92 8.60 -19.07 -3.71
N ARG A 93 9.88 -19.10 -4.10
CA ARG A 93 10.95 -19.84 -3.40
C ARG A 93 11.75 -18.98 -2.44
N GLU A 94 11.72 -17.67 -2.60
CA GLU A 94 12.41 -16.72 -1.71
C GLU A 94 11.54 -16.43 -0.48
N ALA A 95 12.05 -16.70 0.72
CA ALA A 95 11.46 -16.32 2.02
C ALA A 95 9.94 -16.53 2.13
N ASP A 96 9.47 -17.74 1.87
CA ASP A 96 8.04 -18.12 1.87
C ASP A 96 7.19 -17.26 0.91
N GLY A 97 7.72 -16.94 -0.27
CA GLY A 97 7.08 -16.13 -1.29
C GLY A 97 7.39 -14.65 -1.11
N THR A 98 8.21 -14.10 -2.01
CA THR A 98 8.66 -12.71 -1.96
C THR A 98 8.20 -11.93 -3.18
N LEU A 99 7.52 -10.82 -2.93
CA LEU A 99 7.26 -9.79 -3.92
C LEU A 99 8.35 -8.73 -3.85
N THR A 100 9.13 -8.57 -4.93
CA THR A 100 10.15 -7.53 -5.02
C THR A 100 9.65 -6.39 -5.90
N ILE A 101 9.52 -5.20 -5.30
CA ILE A 101 9.15 -3.96 -5.98
C ILE A 101 10.42 -3.15 -6.23
N ARG A 102 10.65 -2.75 -7.49
CA ARG A 102 11.71 -1.82 -7.88
C ARG A 102 11.12 -0.56 -8.48
N HIS A 103 11.58 0.58 -7.98
CA HIS A 103 11.12 1.88 -8.43
C HIS A 103 12.11 2.97 -8.04
N THR A 104 12.28 3.98 -8.88
CA THR A 104 13.15 5.14 -8.63
C THR A 104 12.29 6.40 -8.58
N PRO A 105 11.82 6.83 -7.39
CA PRO A 105 10.99 8.02 -7.27
C PRO A 105 11.75 9.30 -7.64
N GLN A 106 11.05 10.27 -8.21
CA GLN A 106 11.60 11.61 -8.40
C GLN A 106 11.50 12.43 -7.10
N ALA A 107 10.36 12.33 -6.41
CA ALA A 107 10.10 13.01 -5.16
C ALA A 107 10.81 12.36 -3.95
N GLY A 108 10.97 13.15 -2.89
CA GLY A 108 11.53 12.67 -1.61
C GLY A 108 10.66 11.63 -0.90
N THR A 109 9.37 11.58 -1.24
CA THR A 109 8.38 10.67 -0.67
C THR A 109 7.63 9.93 -1.76
N CYS A 110 7.37 8.65 -1.56
CA CYS A 110 6.60 7.82 -2.50
C CYS A 110 5.73 6.84 -1.73
N TRP A 111 4.49 6.66 -2.17
CA TRP A 111 3.55 5.68 -1.62
C TRP A 111 3.55 4.43 -2.48
N PHE A 112 3.42 3.29 -1.84
CA PHE A 112 3.22 1.99 -2.48
C PHE A 112 1.99 1.34 -1.89
N ALA A 113 1.14 0.77 -2.73
CA ALA A 113 -0.09 0.14 -2.30
C ALA A 113 -0.45 -1.08 -3.16
N TYR A 114 -1.29 -1.95 -2.62
CA TYR A 114 -1.83 -3.11 -3.35
C TYR A 114 -2.68 -2.65 -4.56
N PHE A 115 -3.44 -1.58 -4.37
CA PHE A 115 -4.19 -0.87 -5.39
C PHE A 115 -4.30 0.61 -5.01
N ALA A 116 -4.73 1.48 -5.93
CA ALA A 116 -4.99 2.89 -5.64
C ALA A 116 -6.00 3.02 -4.46
N PRO A 117 -5.60 3.56 -3.30
CA PRO A 117 -6.47 3.69 -2.14
C PRO A 117 -7.58 4.73 -2.37
N TYR A 118 -8.70 4.54 -1.67
CA TYR A 118 -9.77 5.52 -1.57
C TYR A 118 -9.95 5.87 -0.09
N SER A 119 -9.47 7.04 0.34
CA SER A 119 -9.48 7.42 1.75
C SER A 119 -10.89 7.69 2.28
N MET A 120 -11.05 7.59 3.59
CA MET A 120 -12.26 8.00 4.29
C MET A 120 -12.53 9.49 4.15
N GLU A 121 -11.50 10.34 4.11
CA GLU A 121 -11.68 11.78 3.81
C GLU A 121 -12.31 11.97 2.42
N ARG A 122 -11.79 11.28 1.39
CA ARG A 122 -12.36 11.36 0.04
C ARG A 122 -13.79 10.82 -0.01
N HIS A 123 -14.09 9.80 0.80
CA HIS A 123 -15.45 9.27 0.93
C HIS A 123 -16.39 10.30 1.54
N HIS A 124 -15.96 10.99 2.62
CA HIS A 124 -16.74 12.05 3.24
C HIS A 124 -16.99 13.22 2.28
N ASP A 125 -15.97 13.64 1.53
CA ASP A 125 -16.11 14.67 0.49
C ASP A 125 -17.13 14.27 -0.57
N LEU A 126 -17.05 13.03 -1.07
CA LEU A 126 -17.99 12.50 -2.06
C LEU A 126 -19.42 12.51 -1.52
N VAL A 127 -19.64 11.98 -0.32
CA VAL A 127 -20.97 11.90 0.29
C VAL A 127 -21.55 13.31 0.48
N ALA A 128 -20.77 14.25 0.99
CA ALA A 128 -21.20 15.64 1.19
C ALA A 128 -21.55 16.32 -0.14
N GLN A 129 -20.69 16.16 -1.16
CA GLN A 129 -20.90 16.74 -2.48
C GLN A 129 -22.18 16.23 -3.14
N VAL A 130 -22.43 14.92 -3.08
CA VAL A 130 -23.57 14.27 -3.74
C VAL A 130 -24.86 14.54 -2.98
N ALA A 131 -24.84 14.52 -1.64
CA ALA A 131 -26.02 14.80 -0.81
C ALA A 131 -26.55 16.23 -0.99
N ALA A 132 -25.70 17.17 -1.42
CA ALA A 132 -26.09 18.56 -1.71
C ALA A 132 -26.72 18.76 -3.10
N GLN A 133 -26.74 17.74 -3.96
CA GLN A 133 -27.27 17.87 -5.33
C GLN A 133 -28.81 17.89 -5.36
N PRO A 134 -29.43 18.72 -6.24
CA PRO A 134 -30.87 18.69 -6.44
C PRO A 134 -31.37 17.28 -6.82
N GLY A 135 -32.43 16.83 -6.17
CA GLY A 135 -33.04 15.51 -6.43
C GLY A 135 -32.38 14.33 -5.71
N VAL A 136 -31.32 14.55 -4.93
CA VAL A 136 -30.71 13.51 -4.08
C VAL A 136 -31.23 13.63 -2.65
N THR A 137 -31.57 12.49 -2.04
CA THR A 137 -31.89 12.42 -0.61
C THR A 137 -30.92 11.48 0.07
N TYR A 138 -30.16 12.00 1.03
CA TYR A 138 -29.27 11.19 1.87
C TYR A 138 -30.04 10.54 3.02
N ARG A 139 -29.70 9.29 3.33
CA ARG A 139 -30.18 8.58 4.53
C ARG A 139 -29.03 7.80 5.15
N CYS A 140 -28.74 8.07 6.42
CA CYS A 140 -27.83 7.25 7.22
C CYS A 140 -28.53 5.93 7.59
N LEU A 141 -27.91 4.79 7.27
CA LEU A 141 -28.48 3.46 7.54
C LEU A 141 -28.12 2.91 8.92
N GLY A 142 -27.06 3.43 9.54
CA GLY A 142 -26.51 2.95 10.80
C GLY A 142 -25.05 3.35 10.96
N THR A 143 -24.39 2.75 11.94
CA THR A 143 -22.98 2.99 12.28
C THR A 143 -22.21 1.67 12.21
N SER A 144 -20.94 1.74 11.77
CA SER A 144 -19.99 0.64 11.88
C SER A 144 -19.64 0.34 13.35
N ILE A 145 -18.82 -0.68 13.57
CA ILE A 145 -18.36 -1.06 14.91
C ILE A 145 -17.48 0.03 15.54
N GLU A 146 -16.66 0.70 14.72
CA GLU A 146 -15.85 1.88 15.08
C GLU A 146 -16.32 3.10 14.29
#